data_AF-A0A0L6WQJ0-F1
#
_entry.id   AF-A0A0L6WQJ0-F1
#
_cell.length_a   1.000
_cell.length_b   1.000
_cell.length_c   1.000
_cell.angle_alpha   90.00
_cell.angle_beta   90.00
_cell.angle_gamma   90.00
#
_symmetry.space_group_name_H-M   'P 1'
#
loop_
_entity.id
_entity.type
_entity.pdbx_description
1 polymer ?
#
loop_
_entity_poly.entity_id
_entity_poly.type
_entity_poly.pdbx_seq_one_letter_code
_entity_poly.pdbx_strand_id
1 'polypeptide(L)' 'MHLIQVLDHKHLVVLMQLRTQHIPLNHHLFWIHQLETPTCPHCGGLTVKTIHHVLLVCPHYQFERHRHLCHKL' A
#
# COMPACT_ATOMS: atom_id res chain seq x y z
N MET A 1 -19.85 8.18 9.35
CA MET A 1 -18.50 8.20 8.73
C MET A 1 -17.46 8.70 9.75
N HIS A 2 -17.31 8.01 10.88
CA HIS A 2 -16.49 8.45 12.02
C HIS A 2 -15.02 7.97 11.95
N LEU A 3 -14.70 7.15 10.94
CA LEU A 3 -13.38 6.52 10.78
C LEU A 3 -12.29 7.50 10.31
N ILE A 4 -12.70 8.61 9.68
CA ILE A 4 -11.76 9.59 9.09
C ILE A 4 -11.18 10.52 10.17
N GLN A 5 -11.86 10.67 11.32
CA GLN A 5 -11.47 11.59 12.38
C GLN A 5 -10.24 11.13 13.20
N VAL A 6 -9.80 9.89 13.03
CA VAL A 6 -8.65 9.30 13.77
C VAL A 6 -7.34 9.36 12.96
N LEU A 7 -7.41 9.53 11.62
CA LEU A 7 -6.21 9.60 10.78
C LEU A 7 -5.71 11.03 10.61
N ASP A 8 -4.42 11.23 10.89
CA ASP A 8 -3.72 12.48 10.56
C ASP A 8 -3.84 12.82 9.07
N HIS A 9 -3.79 14.11 8.72
CA HIS A 9 -3.72 14.54 7.33
C HIS A 9 -2.61 13.82 6.55
N LYS A 10 -1.45 13.60 7.17
CA LYS A 10 -0.33 12.87 6.56
C LYS A 10 -0.71 11.43 6.19
N HIS A 11 -1.44 10.74 7.06
CA HIS A 11 -1.88 9.36 6.81
C HIS A 11 -2.95 9.30 5.71
N LEU A 12 -3.84 10.30 5.63
CA LEU A 12 -4.82 10.39 4.55
C LEU A 12 -4.14 10.60 3.19
N VAL A 13 -3.12 11.47 3.11
CA VAL A 13 -2.35 11.67 1.87
C VAL A 13 -1.68 10.38 1.43
N VAL A 14 -1.01 9.66 2.33
CA VAL A 14 -0.38 8.37 2.01
C VAL A 14 -1.40 7.35 1.54
N LEU A 15 -2.55 7.25 2.22
CA LEU A 15 -3.63 6.35 1.81
C LEU A 15 -4.17 6.70 0.42
N MET A 16 -4.35 7.98 0.12
CA MET A 16 -4.78 8.45 -1.19
C MET A 16 -3.76 8.09 -2.26
N GLN A 17 -2.48 8.36 -2.03
CA GLN A 17 -1.40 7.99 -2.96
C GLN A 17 -1.35 6.48 -3.22
N LEU A 18 -1.51 5.66 -2.18
CA LEU A 18 -1.56 4.20 -2.36
C LEU A 18 -2.78 3.78 -3.21
N ARG A 19 -3.94 4.42 -3.02
CA ARG A 19 -5.19 4.10 -3.71
C ARG A 19 -5.25 4.56 -5.15
N THR A 20 -4.72 5.74 -5.46
CA THR A 20 -4.90 6.37 -6.78
C THR A 20 -3.65 6.33 -7.64
N GLN A 21 -2.47 6.18 -7.04
CA GLN A 21 -1.20 6.23 -7.76
C GLN A 21 -0.49 4.88 -7.67
N HIS A 22 0.10 4.55 -6.54
CA HIS A 22 1.12 3.49 -6.48
C HIS A 22 0.58 2.12 -6.91
N ILE A 23 -0.62 1.75 -6.48
CA ILE A 23 -1.17 0.41 -6.74
C ILE A 23 -1.84 0.33 -8.11
N PRO A 24 -2.71 1.27 -8.50
CA PRO A 24 -3.23 1.31 -9.86
C PRO A 24 -2.14 1.43 -10.92
N LEU A 25 -1.07 2.21 -10.68
CA LEU A 25 0.02 2.37 -11.61
C LEU A 25 0.77 1.05 -11.85
N ASN A 26 1.10 0.30 -10.79
CA ASN A 26 1.76 -1.01 -10.97
C ASN A 26 0.89 -1.96 -11.77
N HIS A 27 -0.40 -2.02 -11.47
CA HIS A 27 -1.34 -2.85 -12.22
C HIS A 27 -1.45 -2.41 -13.68
N HIS A 28 -1.50 -1.10 -13.93
CA HIS A 28 -1.57 -0.55 -15.27
C HIS A 28 -0.29 -0.85 -16.08
N LEU A 29 0.90 -0.65 -15.49
CA LEU A 29 2.18 -0.95 -16.12
C LEU A 29 2.30 -2.43 -16.48
N PHE A 30 1.84 -3.33 -15.61
CA PHE A 30 1.76 -4.75 -15.92
C PHE A 30 0.83 -5.02 -17.10
N TRP A 31 -0.35 -4.39 -17.12
CA TRP A 31 -1.33 -4.58 -18.18
C TRP A 31 -0.84 -4.12 -19.57
N ILE A 32 -0.04 -3.06 -19.63
CA ILE A 32 0.59 -2.59 -20.89
C ILE A 32 1.96 -3.24 -21.15
N HIS A 33 2.30 -4.31 -20.44
CA HIS A 33 3.55 -5.06 -20.57
C HIS A 33 4.83 -4.24 -20.32
N GLN A 34 4.74 -3.13 -19.59
CA GLN A 34 5.91 -2.34 -19.16
C GLN A 34 6.48 -2.79 -17.82
N LEU A 35 5.77 -3.67 -17.12
CA LEU A 35 6.25 -4.34 -15.92
C LEU A 35 6.04 -5.85 -16.10
N GLU A 36 7.04 -6.65 -15.77
CA GLU A 36 6.97 -8.12 -15.94
C GLU A 36 5.92 -8.77 -15.02
N THR A 37 5.64 -8.17 -13.87
CA THR A 37 4.74 -8.75 -12.86
C THR A 37 4.05 -7.68 -12.01
N PRO A 38 2.77 -7.84 -11.64
CA PRO A 38 2.07 -6.92 -10.73
C PRO A 38 2.33 -7.28 -9.25
N THR A 39 3.26 -8.20 -8.99
CA THR A 39 3.52 -8.78 -7.68
C THR A 39 4.46 -7.91 -6.85
N CYS A 40 4.40 -8.08 -5.53
CA CYS A 40 5.25 -7.34 -4.62
C CYS A 40 6.69 -7.87 -4.71
N PRO A 41 7.68 -7.03 -5.09
CA PRO A 41 9.07 -7.46 -5.23
C PRO A 41 9.67 -7.90 -3.88
N HIS A 42 9.15 -7.35 -2.78
CA HIS A 42 9.61 -7.67 -1.44
C HIS A 42 9.06 -8.99 -0.88
N CYS A 43 8.11 -9.62 -1.59
CA CYS A 43 7.53 -10.91 -1.21
C CYS A 43 7.93 -12.01 -2.18
N GLY A 44 9.08 -11.86 -2.86
CA GLY A 44 9.56 -12.83 -3.84
C GLY A 44 8.62 -13.03 -5.02
N GLY A 45 7.77 -12.04 -5.34
CA GLY A 45 6.77 -12.14 -6.39
C GLY A 45 5.59 -13.07 -6.08
N LEU A 46 5.43 -13.53 -4.84
CA LEU A 46 4.39 -14.50 -4.46
C LEU A 46 2.98 -13.89 -4.34
N THR A 47 2.90 -12.57 -4.14
CA THR A 47 1.62 -11.90 -3.84
C THR A 47 1.48 -10.64 -4.69
N VAL A 48 0.29 -10.44 -5.28
CA VAL A 48 -0.03 -9.20 -6.00
C VAL A 48 0.06 -7.99 -5.05
N LYS A 49 0.68 -6.91 -5.50
CA LYS A 49 0.81 -5.69 -4.70
C LYS A 49 -0.55 -4.96 -4.63
N THR A 50 -1.35 -5.29 -3.62
CA THR A 50 -2.66 -4.66 -3.36
C THR A 50 -2.62 -3.74 -2.14
N ILE A 51 -3.65 -2.89 -1.99
CA ILE A 51 -3.75 -1.96 -0.83
C ILE A 51 -3.77 -2.77 0.46
N HIS A 52 -4.57 -3.85 0.48
CA HIS A 52 -4.62 -4.77 1.60
C HIS A 52 -3.25 -5.39 1.90
N HIS A 53 -2.53 -5.83 0.86
CA HIS A 53 -1.19 -6.37 1.03
C HIS A 53 -0.24 -5.34 1.66
N VAL A 54 -0.15 -4.13 1.12
CA VAL A 54 0.77 -3.08 1.64
C VAL A 54 0.40 -2.67 3.07
N LEU A 55 -0.90 -2.44 3.34
CA LEU A 55 -1.37 -1.88 4.60
C LEU A 55 -1.57 -2.90 5.72
N LEU A 56 -1.61 -4.21 5.45
CA LEU A 56 -1.92 -5.19 6.49
C LEU A 56 -1.03 -6.44 6.46
N VAL A 57 -0.51 -6.86 5.31
CA VAL A 57 0.10 -8.20 5.16
C VAL A 57 1.60 -8.16 4.95
N CYS A 58 2.09 -7.24 4.12
CA CYS A 58 3.44 -7.27 3.58
C CYS A 58 4.49 -7.19 4.70
N PRO A 59 5.37 -8.19 4.88
CA PRO A 59 6.34 -8.20 5.98
C PRO A 59 7.34 -7.03 5.86
N HIS A 60 7.70 -6.67 4.63
CA HIS A 60 8.59 -5.53 4.37
C HIS A 60 8.09 -4.21 4.96
N TYR A 61 6.78 -3.95 4.86
CA TYR A 61 6.19 -2.70 5.36
C TYR A 61 5.75 -2.76 6.83
N GLN A 62 6.08 -3.83 7.55
CA GLN A 62 5.62 -4.03 8.93
C GLN A 62 6.09 -2.92 9.87
N PHE A 63 7.35 -2.48 9.74
CA PHE A 63 7.90 -1.44 10.59
C PHE A 63 7.22 -0.09 10.35
N GLU A 64 7.04 0.29 9.09
CA GLU A 64 6.37 1.53 8.71
C GLU A 64 4.92 1.52 9.15
N ARG A 65 4.22 0.40 8.97
CA ARG A 65 2.87 0.22 9.50
C ARG A 65 2.82 0.42 11.00
N HIS A 66 3.71 -0.23 11.75
CA HIS A 66 3.76 -0.08 13.20
C HIS A 66 4.03 1.37 13.60
N ARG A 67 5.00 2.03 12.97
CA ARG A 67 5.33 3.43 13.24
C ARG A 67 4.17 4.39 12.98
N HIS A 68 3.42 4.18 11.89
CA HIS A 68 2.35 5.11 11.48
C HIS A 68 0.97 4.77 12.06
N LEU A 69 0.71 3.49 12.40
CA LEU A 69 -0.58 3.03 12.93
C LEU A 69 -0.59 2.87 14.45
N CYS A 70 0.51 2.44 15.09
CA CYS A 70 0.55 2.22 16.54
C CYS A 70 0.89 3.47 17.35
N HIS A 71 1.48 4.51 16.75
CA HIS A 71 1.74 5.78 17.47
C HIS A 71 0.48 6.65 17.67
N LYS A 72 -0.70 6.19 17.20
CA LYS A 72 -1.97 6.94 17.30
C LYS A 72 -3.15 6.11 17.84
N LEU A 73 -2.91 4.91 18.36
CA LEU A 73 -3.91 4.09 19.06
C LEU A 73 -3.68 4.14 20.57
#